data_AF-A0AAW6XW53-F1
#
_entry.id   AF-A0AAW6XW53-F1
#
_cell.length_a   1.000
_cell.length_b   1.000
_cell.length_c   1.000
_cell.angle_alpha   90.00
_cell.angle_beta   90.00
_cell.angle_gamma   90.00
#
_symmetry.space_group_name_H-M   'P 1'
#
loop_
_entity.id
_entity.type
_entity.pdbx_description
1 polymer ?
#
loop_
_entity_poly.entity_id
_entity_poly.type
_entity_poly.pdbx_seq_one_letter_code
_entity_poly.pdbx_strand_id
1 'polypeptide(L)'
;MTPEQLKASILQRAMEGKLVPQDPTDEPASELLKRIKAEKENLIADGKIKRDKKETELFRGADGKPYEKLADGTIQEVEVPYEIPESWN
;
A
#
# COMPACT_ATOMS: atom_id res chain seq x y z
N MET A 1 11.96 -3.19 -33.81
CA MET A 1 11.49 -4.01 -32.69
C MET A 1 12.05 -5.41 -32.89
N THR A 2 13.02 -5.80 -32.06
CA THR A 2 13.63 -7.14 -32.12
C THR A 2 12.80 -8.12 -31.27
N PRO A 3 12.90 -9.44 -31.51
CA PRO A 3 12.23 -10.45 -30.68
C PRO A 3 12.56 -10.33 -29.17
N GLU A 4 13.77 -9.88 -28.84
CA GLU A 4 14.20 -9.66 -27.45
C GLU A 4 13.49 -8.46 -26.83
N GLN A 5 13.33 -7.36 -27.58
CA GLN A 5 12.58 -6.18 -27.11
C GLN A 5 11.10 -6.51 -26.87
N LEU A 6 10.50 -7.39 -27.69
CA LEU A 6 9.14 -7.86 -27.48
C LEU A 6 9.00 -8.68 -26.18
N LYS A 7 9.92 -9.61 -25.94
CA LYS A 7 9.94 -10.41 -24.71
C LYS A 7 10.09 -9.53 -23.47
N ALA A 8 11.02 -8.56 -23.50
CA ALA A 8 11.21 -7.62 -22.42
C ALA A 8 9.94 -6.79 -22.13
N SER A 9 9.27 -6.30 -23.19
CA SER A 9 8.03 -5.53 -23.04
C SER A 9 6.88 -6.34 -22.45
N ILE A 10 6.75 -7.62 -22.84
CA ILE A 10 5.72 -8.52 -22.28
C ILE A 10 6.00 -8.81 -20.80
N LEU A 11 7.26 -9.12 -20.44
CA LEU A 11 7.64 -9.35 -19.05
C LEU A 11 7.37 -8.13 -18.17
N GLN A 12 7.72 -6.94 -18.66
CA GLN A 12 7.43 -5.70 -17.95
C GLN A 12 5.92 -5.52 -17.73
N ARG A 13 5.10 -5.74 -18.75
CA ARG A 13 3.63 -5.66 -18.61
C ARG A 13 3.06 -6.73 -17.67
N ALA A 14 3.70 -7.89 -17.57
CA ALA A 14 3.37 -8.92 -16.60
C ALA A 14 3.63 -8.44 -15.17
N MET A 15 4.81 -7.87 -14.92
CA MET A 15 5.19 -7.32 -13.61
C MET A 15 4.28 -6.17 -13.19
N GLU A 16 3.86 -5.33 -14.14
CA GLU A 16 2.91 -4.24 -13.89
C GLU A 16 1.46 -4.72 -13.68
N GLY A 17 1.16 -6.01 -13.88
CA GLY A 17 -0.20 -6.56 -13.79
C GLY A 17 -1.14 -6.14 -14.93
N LYS A 18 -0.59 -5.65 -16.05
CA LYS A 18 -1.36 -5.08 -17.18
C LYS A 18 -1.59 -6.05 -18.34
N LEU A 19 -1.27 -7.34 -18.16
CA LEU A 19 -1.53 -8.36 -19.18
C LEU A 19 -3.01 -8.72 -19.33
N VAL A 20 -3.81 -8.41 -18.32
CA VAL A 20 -5.27 -8.60 -18.31
C VAL A 20 -5.91 -7.22 -18.11
N PRO A 21 -7.01 -6.88 -18.82
CA PRO A 21 -7.76 -5.67 -18.57
C PRO A 21 -8.21 -5.62 -17.11
N GLN A 22 -7.83 -4.54 -16.41
CA GLN A 22 -8.34 -4.26 -15.08
C GLN A 22 -9.79 -3.78 -15.21
N ASP A 23 -10.66 -4.18 -14.29
CA ASP A 23 -12.04 -3.71 -14.29
C ASP A 23 -12.07 -2.27 -13.75
N PRO A 24 -12.51 -1.26 -14.54
CA PRO A 24 -12.57 0.12 -14.06
C PRO A 24 -13.63 0.35 -12.98
N THR A 25 -14.53 -0.62 -12.78
CA THR A 25 -15.53 -0.60 -11.71
C THR A 25 -15.04 -1.27 -10.43
N ASP A 26 -13.84 -1.86 -10.43
CA ASP A 26 -13.25 -2.44 -9.24
C ASP A 26 -13.11 -1.38 -8.15
N GLU A 27 -13.58 -1.75 -6.96
CA GLU A 27 -13.48 -0.90 -5.80
C GLU A 27 -11.99 -0.65 -5.47
N PRO A 28 -11.56 0.61 -5.35
CA PRO A 28 -10.18 0.88 -4.98
C PRO A 28 -9.93 0.37 -3.56
N ALA A 29 -8.72 -0.14 -3.31
CA ALA A 29 -8.33 -0.67 -2.00
C ALA A 29 -8.57 0.33 -0.85
N SER A 30 -8.59 1.64 -1.13
CA SER A 30 -8.93 2.68 -0.16
C SER A 30 -10.31 2.53 0.46
N GLU A 31 -11.33 2.10 -0.29
CA GLU A 31 -12.69 1.92 0.24
C GLU A 31 -12.79 0.66 1.12
N LEU A 32 -12.10 -0.42 0.75
CA LEU A 32 -11.95 -1.60 1.61
C LEU A 32 -11.26 -1.24 2.94
N LEU A 33 -10.18 -0.45 2.89
CA LEU A 33 -9.46 -0.01 4.09
C LEU A 33 -10.35 0.82 5.02
N LYS A 34 -11.22 1.69 4.47
CA LYS A 34 -12.20 2.45 5.27
C LYS A 34 -13.18 1.53 5.98
N ARG A 35 -13.70 0.51 5.30
CA ARG A 35 -14.62 -0.48 5.89
C ARG A 35 -13.95 -1.27 7.02
N ILE A 36 -12.71 -1.72 6.81
CA ILE A 36 -11.93 -2.43 7.83
C ILE A 36 -11.71 -1.54 9.06
N LYS A 37 -11.37 -0.26 8.88
CA LYS A 37 -11.21 0.69 10.00
C LYS A 37 -12.51 0.85 10.78
N ALA A 38 -13.64 1.05 10.10
CA ALA A 38 -14.93 1.20 10.76
C ALA A 38 -15.35 -0.06 11.53
N GLU A 39 -15.15 -1.25 10.95
CA GLU A 39 -15.45 -2.52 11.61
C GLU A 39 -14.55 -2.76 12.83
N LYS A 40 -13.25 -2.44 12.73
CA LYS A 40 -12.33 -2.49 13.87
C LYS A 40 -12.80 -1.59 15.02
N GLU A 41 -13.18 -0.35 14.73
CA GLU A 41 -13.70 0.59 15.73
C GLU A 41 -14.96 0.06 16.43
N ASN A 42 -15.88 -0.56 15.67
CA ASN A 42 -17.06 -1.22 16.24
C ASN A 42 -16.67 -2.39 17.18
N LEU A 43 -15.70 -3.23 16.78
CA LEU A 43 -15.23 -4.34 17.61
C LEU A 43 -14.47 -3.89 18.86
N ILE A 44 -13.79 -2.74 18.79
CA ILE A 44 -13.15 -2.09 19.95
C ILE A 44 -14.23 -1.58 20.91
N ALA A 45 -15.28 -0.93 20.40
CA ALA A 45 -16.41 -0.46 21.20
C ALA A 45 -17.17 -1.62 21.87
N ASP A 46 -17.35 -2.74 21.16
CA ASP A 46 -17.91 -3.99 21.68
C ASP A 46 -16.99 -4.70 22.70
N GLY A 47 -15.75 -4.25 22.87
CA GLY A 47 -14.76 -4.86 23.77
C GLY A 47 -14.22 -6.23 23.31
N LYS A 48 -14.49 -6.63 22.07
CA LYS A 48 -14.02 -7.92 21.50
C LYS A 48 -12.55 -7.90 21.13
N ILE A 49 -12.03 -6.73 20.76
CA ILE A 49 -10.61 -6.51 20.45
C ILE A 49 -10.10 -5.27 21.19
N LYS A 50 -8.80 -5.25 21.49
CA LYS A 50 -8.14 -4.06 22.05
C LYS A 50 -7.68 -3.16 20.91
N ARG A 51 -7.77 -1.84 21.09
CA ARG A 51 -7.17 -0.89 20.14
C ARG A 51 -5.67 -1.13 20.05
N ASP A 52 -5.17 -1.28 18.83
CA ASP A 52 -3.73 -1.41 18.60
C ASP A 52 -3.03 -0.10 18.94
N LYS A 53 -1.93 -0.20 19.71
CA LYS A 53 -1.17 0.99 20.14
C LYS A 53 -0.31 1.61 19.03
N LYS A 54 -0.21 0.95 17.88
CA LYS A 54 0.66 1.31 16.76
C LYS A 54 -0.10 1.48 15.45
N GLU A 55 -1.38 1.87 15.51
CA GLU A 55 -2.09 2.19 14.28
C GLU A 55 -1.53 3.49 13.70
N THR A 56 -0.95 3.39 12.52
CA THR A 56 -0.35 4.50 11.79
C THR A 56 -1.01 4.66 10.43
N GLU A 57 -1.02 5.88 9.92
CA GLU A 57 -1.60 6.18 8.61
C GLU A 57 -0.50 6.55 7.63
N LEU A 58 -0.37 5.75 6.56
CA LEU A 58 0.51 6.06 5.44
C LEU A 58 -0.23 6.96 4.45
N PHE A 59 0.39 8.07 4.07
CA PHE A 59 -0.15 9.00 3.07
C PHE A 59 0.97 9.61 2.23
N ARG A 60 0.62 10.17 1.07
CA ARG A 60 1.57 10.93 0.25
C ARG A 60 1.44 12.43 0.52
N GLY A 61 2.58 13.08 0.73
CA GLY A 61 2.67 14.53 0.88
C GLY A 61 2.50 15.28 -0.44
N ALA A 62 2.43 16.61 -0.37
CA ALA A 62 2.36 17.48 -1.55
C ALA A 62 3.61 17.39 -2.44
N ASP A 63 4.73 16.97 -1.87
CA ASP A 63 6.01 16.68 -2.54
C ASP A 63 6.05 15.27 -3.17
N GLY A 64 4.98 14.47 -3.03
CA GLY A 64 4.86 13.13 -3.59
C GLY A 64 5.59 12.04 -2.80
N LYS A 65 6.25 12.38 -1.69
CA LYS A 65 6.95 11.42 -0.83
C LYS A 65 5.99 10.71 0.13
N PRO A 66 6.31 9.47 0.55
CA PRO A 66 5.51 8.74 1.54
C PRO A 66 5.79 9.25 2.97
N TYR A 67 4.73 9.46 3.73
CA TYR A 67 4.75 9.84 5.13
C TYR A 67 3.93 8.88 5.98
N GLU A 68 4.35 8.70 7.22
CA GLU A 68 3.63 7.97 8.25
C GLU A 68 3.16 8.94 9.33
N LYS A 69 1.87 8.91 9.62
CA LYS A 69 1.30 9.58 10.79
C LYS A 69 1.17 8.58 11.93
N LEU A 70 1.89 8.83 13.01
CA LEU A 70 1.85 8.03 14.23
C LEU A 70 0.59 8.36 15.06
N ALA A 71 0.24 7.46 15.98
CA ALA A 71 -0.92 7.59 16.87
C ALA A 71 -0.84 8.83 17.81
N ASP A 72 0.35 9.36 18.06
CA ASP A 72 0.58 10.59 18.83
C ASP A 72 0.39 11.88 18.00
N GLY A 73 0.13 11.75 16.70
CA GLY A 73 -0.03 12.85 15.76
C GLY A 73 1.27 13.27 15.06
N THR A 74 2.41 12.68 15.41
CA THR A 74 3.70 12.94 14.76
C THR A 74 3.68 12.43 13.32
N ILE A 75 4.11 13.25 12.37
CA ILE A 75 4.26 12.87 10.96
C ILE A 75 5.75 12.70 10.67
N GLN A 76 6.14 11.53 10.16
CA GLN A 76 7.51 11.21 9.78
C GLN A 76 7.57 10.84 8.30
N GLU A 77 8.61 11.30 7.60
CA GLU A 77 8.89 10.87 6.23
C GLU A 77 9.34 9.40 6.28
N VAL A 78 8.73 8.55 5.46
CA VAL A 78 9.11 7.14 5.35
C VAL A 78 10.18 7.04 4.28
N GLU A 79 11.44 6.97 4.70
CA GLU A 79 12.53 6.69 3.78
C GLU A 79 12.52 5.19 3.44
N VAL A 80 12.09 4.85 2.22
CA VAL A 80 12.14 3.47 1.73
C VAL A 80 13.56 3.22 1.21
N PRO A 81 14.33 2.29 1.81
CA PRO A 81 15.66 1.96 1.29
C PRO A 81 15.51 1.40 -0.12
N TYR A 82 16.21 2.00 -1.09
CA TYR A 82 16.28 1.47 -2.45
C TYR A 82 17.20 0.24 -2.55
N GLU A 83 18.00 -0.03 -1.52
CA GLU A 83 18.88 -1.19 -1.42
C GLU A 83 18.11 -2.42 -0.93
N ILE A 84 18.36 -3.57 -1.58
CA ILE A 84 17.79 -4.86 -1.17
C ILE A 84 18.49 -5.28 0.13
N PRO A 85 17.76 -5.63 1.21
CA PRO A 85 18.37 -6.07 2.46
C PRO A 85 19.25 -7.31 2.26
N GLU A 86 20.41 -7.37 2.91
CA GLU A 86 21.29 -8.56 2.88
C GLU A 86 20.58 -9.84 3.35
N SER A 87 19.55 -9.71 4.18
CA SER A 87 18.72 -10.83 4.67
C SER A 87 17.83 -11.47 3.61
N TRP A 88 17.73 -10.90 2.41
CA TRP A 88 16.95 -11.42 1.28
C TRP A 88 17.80 -12.19 0.26
N ASN A 89 19.10 -12.31 0.51
CA ASN A 89 20.04 -13.12 -0.27
C ASN A 89 20.15 -14.54 0.32
#